data_AF-A0A1Q9F3X3-F1
#
_entry.id   AF-A0A1Q9F3X3-F1
#
_cell.length_a   1.000
_cell.length_b   1.000
_cell.length_c   1.000
_cell.angle_alpha   90.00
_cell.angle_beta   90.00
_cell.angle_gamma   90.00
#
_symmetry.space_group_name_H-M   'P 1'
#
loop_
_entity.id
_entity.type
_entity.pdbx_description
1 polymer ?
#
loop_
_entity_poly.entity_id
_entity_poly.type
_entity_poly.pdbx_seq_one_letter_code
_entity_poly.pdbx_strand_id
1 'polypeptide(L)'
;MALCKVLLATLLQLASCIGQPELQQWLYSKDGLDLSKPDSESVADKEAPILTACGVSLDDLKQLRSVLYSTSFLDFSKQEMKDQLLDLSKQHIDPEILKHMYTNLYDRSSVDLPKSVAKSSSLELMKAYAQPDQVKELYAVLYSSTPVNLPKKDAQVKAVELAKAGADPIALKNSYAGARGTQDQRLETASDSAVSIATLQMQFLQISAIKKAGRLASLAMLKFLLHLPAAWACSYVEIPWQDHGHPSYLISRTMELANVFNSTMYTVDAVPRSEEDKFGYIAPMNIFHIPPTGLPVKVAFEGMNEAGLTISAQAFSESVYEQAEPGTTGLNAVDVVPALLANCSTADAAIEFLESVRVVAPTLPGSSPEGNGLHWAIADSSGRSIIVEYIQGKRVVLENHPRVMTNDPDIKWHWKNLNAHVQLSPTYPLQNDFLQVQTEDDVGAVPRPVGHGWNLYGIPGDSSSPSRFVRLFYLRGYGMKANPPKSFEDAVVLGTALLNNVFIPFGSVAADPRSPGDGPELTDYGVLKSPQERVMLMRGYRNSQWRKIDLKRVDFSQAKSWLLEDGTLGIKDVTCSAGTCKPSEPGHVPIQV
;
A
#
# COMPACT_ATOMS: atom_id res chain seq x y z
N MET A 1 18.60 -30.39 -35.03
CA MET A 1 17.79 -31.14 -34.02
C MET A 1 17.42 -30.31 -32.78
N ALA A 2 18.20 -29.31 -32.35
CA ALA A 2 17.83 -28.43 -31.23
C ALA A 2 16.66 -27.48 -31.55
N LEU A 3 16.53 -27.00 -32.80
CA LEU A 3 15.42 -26.16 -33.24
C LEU A 3 14.05 -26.87 -33.21
N CYS A 4 14.03 -28.20 -33.37
CA CYS A 4 12.79 -28.99 -33.39
C CYS A 4 12.25 -29.27 -31.98
N LYS A 5 13.12 -29.26 -30.95
CA LYS A 5 12.71 -29.38 -29.54
C LYS A 5 12.21 -28.05 -28.97
N VAL A 6 12.77 -26.93 -29.42
CA VAL A 6 12.26 -25.59 -29.07
C VAL A 6 10.89 -25.36 -29.72
N LEU A 7 10.70 -25.77 -30.97
CA LEU A 7 9.38 -25.70 -31.62
C LEU A 7 8.32 -26.57 -30.92
N LEU A 8 8.69 -27.77 -30.46
CA LEU A 8 7.78 -28.66 -29.74
C LEU A 8 7.43 -28.13 -28.34
N ALA A 9 8.36 -27.44 -27.67
CA ALA A 9 8.13 -26.78 -26.38
C ALA A 9 7.25 -25.51 -26.51
N THR A 10 7.41 -24.73 -27.59
CA THR A 10 6.46 -23.63 -27.91
C THR A 10 5.08 -24.13 -28.34
N LEU A 11 4.98 -25.31 -28.96
CA LEU A 11 3.70 -25.96 -29.26
C LEU A 11 3.01 -26.53 -28.02
N LEU A 12 3.78 -26.88 -26.97
CA LEU A 12 3.26 -27.30 -25.66
C LEU A 12 2.86 -26.11 -24.76
N GLN A 13 3.42 -24.91 -24.98
CA GLN A 13 3.07 -23.69 -24.22
C GLN A 13 1.93 -22.88 -24.84
N LEU A 14 1.50 -23.21 -26.07
CA LEU A 14 0.20 -22.79 -26.61
C LEU A 14 -0.97 -23.61 -26.02
N ALA A 15 -0.70 -24.60 -25.15
CA ALA A 15 -1.71 -25.48 -24.58
C ALA A 15 -2.41 -24.94 -23.31
N SER A 16 -2.06 -23.72 -22.84
CA SER A 16 -2.64 -23.13 -21.63
C SER A 16 -3.57 -21.93 -21.88
N CYS A 17 -3.73 -21.49 -23.14
CA CYS A 17 -4.70 -20.44 -23.47
C CYS A 17 -6.04 -21.06 -23.86
N ILE A 18 -7.09 -20.75 -23.11
CA ILE A 18 -8.44 -21.19 -23.45
C ILE A 18 -8.99 -20.31 -24.59
N GLY A 19 -9.03 -20.87 -25.80
CA GLY A 19 -9.55 -20.15 -26.96
C GLY A 19 -11.05 -19.86 -26.81
N GLN A 20 -11.52 -18.72 -27.32
CA GLN A 20 -12.95 -18.40 -27.33
C GLN A 20 -13.80 -19.53 -27.96
N PRO A 21 -13.43 -20.14 -29.11
CA PRO A 21 -14.23 -21.21 -29.71
C PRO A 21 -14.24 -22.49 -28.85
N GLU A 22 -13.13 -22.78 -28.19
CA GLU A 22 -12.98 -23.93 -27.31
C GLU A 22 -13.83 -23.78 -26.04
N LEU A 23 -13.78 -22.60 -25.40
CA LEU A 23 -14.61 -22.28 -24.26
C LEU A 23 -16.10 -22.32 -24.64
N GLN A 24 -16.49 -21.70 -25.76
CA GLN A 24 -17.87 -21.73 -26.26
C GLN A 24 -18.37 -23.16 -26.44
N GLN A 25 -17.57 -24.00 -27.11
CA GLN A 25 -17.92 -25.39 -27.38
C GLN A 25 -18.11 -26.18 -26.08
N TRP A 26 -17.23 -25.98 -25.10
CA TRP A 26 -17.36 -26.65 -23.82
C TRP A 26 -18.56 -26.14 -23.01
N LEU A 27 -18.76 -24.82 -22.92
CA LEU A 27 -19.91 -24.20 -22.24
C LEU A 27 -21.26 -24.69 -22.80
N TYR A 28 -21.33 -24.91 -24.12
CA TYR A 28 -22.50 -25.46 -24.82
C TYR A 28 -22.71 -26.96 -24.56
N SER A 29 -21.65 -27.71 -24.22
CA SER A 29 -21.73 -29.16 -24.06
C SER A 29 -22.43 -29.58 -22.76
N LYS A 30 -22.98 -30.81 -22.76
CA LYS A 30 -23.56 -31.43 -21.55
C LYS A 30 -22.53 -31.63 -20.42
N ASP A 31 -21.26 -31.77 -20.78
CA ASP A 31 -20.15 -31.95 -19.86
C ASP A 31 -19.54 -30.60 -19.40
N GLY A 32 -20.02 -29.48 -19.93
CA GLY A 32 -19.75 -28.12 -19.45
C GLY A 32 -20.93 -27.55 -18.67
N LEU A 33 -21.47 -26.42 -19.14
CA LEU A 33 -22.57 -25.72 -18.45
C LEU A 33 -23.95 -25.89 -19.11
N ASP A 34 -24.03 -26.63 -20.22
CA ASP A 34 -25.29 -26.91 -20.95
C ASP A 34 -26.04 -25.60 -21.29
N LEU A 35 -25.29 -24.57 -21.71
CA LEU A 35 -25.82 -23.27 -22.11
C LEU A 35 -26.51 -23.33 -23.47
N SER A 36 -27.43 -22.39 -23.74
CA SER A 36 -27.90 -22.19 -25.10
C SER A 36 -26.74 -21.72 -25.98
N LYS A 37 -26.82 -21.97 -27.30
CA LYS A 37 -25.75 -21.55 -28.22
C LYS A 37 -25.46 -20.03 -28.18
N PRO A 38 -26.47 -19.14 -28.14
CA PRO A 38 -26.24 -17.71 -27.96
C PRO A 38 -25.60 -17.36 -26.62
N ASP A 39 -26.01 -18.01 -25.53
CA ASP A 39 -25.44 -17.73 -24.20
C ASP A 39 -24.01 -18.23 -24.08
N SER A 40 -23.68 -19.39 -24.66
CA SER A 40 -22.31 -19.91 -24.65
C SER A 40 -21.36 -19.04 -25.46
N GLU A 41 -21.82 -18.46 -26.56
CA GLU A 41 -21.06 -17.51 -27.38
C GLU A 41 -20.78 -16.22 -26.60
N SER A 42 -21.83 -15.61 -26.05
CA SER A 42 -21.75 -14.38 -25.25
C SER A 42 -20.81 -14.52 -24.05
N VAL A 43 -20.94 -15.63 -23.30
CA VAL A 43 -20.05 -15.91 -22.15
C VAL A 43 -18.62 -16.19 -22.63
N ALA A 44 -18.43 -16.94 -23.72
CA ALA A 44 -17.09 -17.21 -24.22
C ALA A 44 -16.38 -15.96 -24.73
N ASP A 45 -17.08 -15.08 -25.46
CA ASP A 45 -16.53 -13.80 -25.95
C ASP A 45 -16.05 -12.92 -24.80
N LYS A 46 -16.83 -12.87 -23.73
CA LYS A 46 -16.52 -12.07 -22.56
C LYS A 46 -15.41 -12.68 -21.71
N GLU A 47 -15.47 -14.00 -21.44
CA GLU A 47 -14.69 -14.63 -20.39
C GLU A 47 -13.42 -15.34 -20.91
N ALA A 48 -13.35 -15.78 -22.17
CA ALA A 48 -12.16 -16.44 -22.71
C ALA A 48 -10.89 -15.58 -22.64
N PRO A 49 -10.93 -14.26 -22.96
CA PRO A 49 -9.76 -13.39 -22.80
C PRO A 49 -9.34 -13.26 -21.33
N ILE A 50 -10.32 -13.19 -20.42
CA ILE A 50 -10.09 -13.04 -18.97
C ILE A 50 -9.48 -14.32 -18.40
N LEU A 51 -10.07 -15.47 -18.70
CA LEU A 51 -9.59 -16.78 -18.25
C LEU A 51 -8.18 -17.08 -18.81
N THR A 52 -7.94 -16.72 -20.07
CA THR A 52 -6.60 -16.81 -20.68
C THR A 52 -5.61 -15.90 -19.96
N ALA A 53 -5.97 -14.65 -19.65
CA ALA A 53 -5.12 -13.73 -18.91
C ALA A 53 -4.86 -14.21 -17.47
N CYS A 54 -5.83 -14.88 -16.85
CA CYS A 54 -5.68 -15.51 -15.55
C CYS A 54 -4.85 -16.81 -15.61
N GLY A 55 -4.54 -17.35 -16.80
CA GLY A 55 -3.83 -18.63 -16.95
C GLY A 55 -4.70 -19.86 -16.65
N VAL A 56 -6.03 -19.74 -16.72
CA VAL A 56 -6.98 -20.82 -16.49
C VAL A 56 -7.13 -21.65 -17.76
N SER A 57 -6.86 -22.95 -17.67
CA SER A 57 -7.07 -23.89 -18.77
C SER A 57 -8.49 -24.47 -18.75
N LEU A 58 -8.89 -25.07 -19.87
CA LEU A 58 -10.15 -25.80 -19.93
C LEU A 58 -10.17 -26.99 -18.96
N ASP A 59 -9.01 -27.59 -18.69
CA ASP A 59 -8.90 -28.71 -17.75
C ASP A 59 -9.05 -28.25 -16.29
N ASP A 60 -8.65 -27.03 -15.95
CA ASP A 60 -8.90 -26.44 -14.63
C ASP A 60 -10.41 -26.23 -14.42
N LEU A 61 -11.11 -25.72 -15.44
CA LEU A 61 -12.57 -25.59 -15.42
C LEU A 61 -13.27 -26.94 -15.25
N LYS A 62 -12.82 -27.99 -15.94
CA LYS A 62 -13.37 -29.34 -15.81
C LYS A 62 -13.12 -29.92 -14.42
N GLN A 63 -11.92 -29.78 -13.88
CA GLN A 63 -11.55 -30.28 -12.56
C GLN A 63 -12.37 -29.60 -11.46
N LEU A 64 -12.43 -28.27 -11.47
CA LEU A 64 -13.22 -27.51 -10.51
C LEU A 64 -14.72 -27.84 -10.63
N ARG A 65 -15.25 -27.93 -11.86
CA ARG A 65 -16.62 -28.37 -12.11
C ARG A 65 -16.92 -29.74 -11.51
N SER A 66 -16.00 -30.69 -11.62
CA SER A 66 -16.24 -32.05 -11.12
C SER A 66 -16.47 -32.08 -9.61
N VAL A 67 -15.80 -31.22 -8.84
CA VAL A 67 -15.99 -31.09 -7.40
C VAL A 67 -17.26 -30.32 -7.06
N LEU A 68 -17.53 -29.20 -7.74
CA LEU A 68 -18.73 -28.40 -7.52
C LEU A 68 -20.02 -29.20 -7.84
N TYR A 69 -20.02 -29.99 -8.91
CA TYR A 69 -21.18 -30.75 -9.37
C TYR A 69 -21.37 -32.10 -8.65
N SER A 70 -20.39 -32.57 -7.90
CA SER A 70 -20.47 -33.87 -7.23
C SER A 70 -21.59 -33.90 -6.18
N THR A 71 -22.56 -34.79 -6.37
CA THR A 71 -23.68 -35.05 -5.42
C THR A 71 -23.22 -35.60 -4.07
N SER A 72 -21.98 -36.09 -4.01
CA SER A 72 -21.35 -36.57 -2.78
C SER A 72 -20.61 -35.45 -2.03
N PHE A 73 -20.45 -34.28 -2.65
CA PHE A 73 -19.75 -33.11 -2.10
C PHE A 73 -20.66 -31.89 -2.05
N LEU A 74 -20.47 -30.94 -2.97
CA LEU A 74 -21.09 -29.63 -2.90
C LEU A 74 -22.46 -29.56 -3.57
N ASP A 75 -22.78 -30.53 -4.44
CA ASP A 75 -24.10 -30.68 -5.09
C ASP A 75 -24.65 -29.36 -5.65
N PHE A 76 -23.86 -28.71 -6.52
CA PHE A 76 -24.28 -27.48 -7.18
C PHE A 76 -25.38 -27.76 -8.22
N SER A 77 -26.45 -26.98 -8.15
CA SER A 77 -27.42 -26.88 -9.22
C SER A 77 -26.78 -26.33 -10.50
N LYS A 78 -27.41 -26.57 -11.64
CA LYS A 78 -26.96 -26.00 -12.92
C LYS A 78 -26.86 -24.47 -12.89
N GLN A 79 -27.70 -23.79 -12.12
CA GLN A 79 -27.65 -22.33 -12.01
C GLN A 79 -26.46 -21.87 -11.17
N GLU A 80 -26.24 -22.45 -9.99
CA GLU A 80 -25.09 -22.12 -9.15
C GLU A 80 -23.76 -22.38 -9.85
N MET A 81 -23.69 -23.44 -10.67
CA MET A 81 -22.52 -23.72 -11.52
C MET A 81 -22.22 -22.58 -12.48
N LYS A 82 -23.25 -22.00 -13.12
CA LYS A 82 -23.09 -20.86 -14.03
C LYS A 82 -22.61 -19.61 -13.31
N ASP A 83 -23.12 -19.38 -12.10
CA ASP A 83 -22.85 -18.17 -11.34
C ASP A 83 -21.48 -18.18 -10.67
N GLN A 84 -20.92 -19.36 -10.35
CA GLN A 84 -19.71 -19.46 -9.51
C GLN A 84 -18.49 -20.04 -10.20
N LEU A 85 -18.64 -20.96 -11.16
CA LEU A 85 -17.51 -21.72 -11.70
C LEU A 85 -16.43 -20.82 -12.29
N LEU A 86 -16.81 -19.86 -13.13
CA LEU A 86 -15.85 -18.99 -13.81
C LEU A 86 -15.12 -18.09 -12.80
N ASP A 87 -15.85 -17.53 -11.83
CA ASP A 87 -15.26 -16.64 -10.82
C ASP A 87 -14.33 -17.36 -9.83
N LEU A 88 -14.66 -18.60 -9.48
CA LEU A 88 -13.76 -19.44 -8.68
C LEU A 88 -12.56 -19.90 -9.49
N SER A 89 -12.73 -20.20 -10.78
CA SER A 89 -11.62 -20.62 -11.64
C SER A 89 -10.59 -19.51 -11.85
N LYS A 90 -11.02 -18.25 -11.97
CA LYS A 90 -10.14 -17.07 -12.07
C LYS A 90 -9.22 -16.91 -10.84
N GLN A 91 -9.61 -17.49 -9.69
CA GLN A 91 -8.85 -17.48 -8.44
C GLN A 91 -7.98 -18.73 -8.25
N HIS A 92 -7.94 -19.65 -9.23
CA HIS A 92 -7.17 -20.91 -9.14
C HIS A 92 -7.50 -21.73 -7.89
N ILE A 93 -8.77 -21.78 -7.50
CA ILE A 93 -9.21 -22.57 -6.35
C ILE A 93 -8.90 -24.05 -6.60
N ASP A 94 -8.00 -24.60 -5.79
CA ASP A 94 -7.66 -26.03 -5.82
C ASP A 94 -8.89 -26.86 -5.42
N PRO A 95 -9.36 -27.78 -6.28
CA PRO A 95 -10.55 -28.57 -6.01
C PRO A 95 -10.43 -29.46 -4.76
N GLU A 96 -9.25 -30.00 -4.45
CA GLU A 96 -9.04 -30.83 -3.25
C GLU A 96 -8.94 -29.97 -1.98
N ILE A 97 -8.43 -28.74 -2.06
CA ILE A 97 -8.47 -27.79 -0.93
C ILE A 97 -9.91 -27.36 -0.65
N LEU A 98 -10.69 -27.03 -1.67
CA LEU A 98 -12.11 -26.68 -1.53
C LEU A 98 -12.91 -27.83 -0.90
N LYS A 99 -12.61 -29.06 -1.31
CA LYS A 99 -13.18 -30.29 -0.76
C LYS A 99 -12.82 -30.47 0.71
N HIS A 100 -11.55 -30.26 1.08
CA HIS A 100 -11.09 -30.32 2.47
C HIS A 100 -11.74 -29.23 3.34
N MET A 101 -11.86 -28.00 2.83
CA MET A 101 -12.60 -26.90 3.47
C MET A 101 -14.05 -27.30 3.75
N TYR A 102 -14.76 -27.80 2.74
CA TYR A 102 -16.14 -28.25 2.90
C TYR A 102 -16.27 -29.36 3.94
N THR A 103 -15.39 -30.37 3.90
CA THR A 103 -15.36 -31.46 4.88
C THR A 103 -15.14 -30.95 6.30
N ASN A 104 -14.18 -30.06 6.52
CA ASN A 104 -13.96 -29.47 7.84
C ASN A 104 -15.17 -28.67 8.35
N LEU A 105 -15.98 -28.10 7.45
CA LEU A 105 -17.16 -27.34 7.83
C LEU A 105 -18.37 -28.23 8.18
N TYR A 106 -18.62 -29.32 7.43
CA TYR A 106 -19.82 -30.15 7.67
C TYR A 106 -19.60 -31.35 8.61
N ASP A 107 -18.36 -31.83 8.79
CA ASP A 107 -18.10 -33.05 9.56
C ASP A 107 -18.46 -32.87 11.05
N ARG A 108 -19.14 -33.87 11.63
CA ARG A 108 -19.57 -33.89 13.04
C ARG A 108 -18.41 -33.85 14.03
N SER A 109 -17.23 -34.31 13.63
CA SER A 109 -15.99 -34.27 14.40
C SER A 109 -15.24 -32.94 14.28
N SER A 110 -15.74 -32.02 13.46
CA SER A 110 -15.17 -30.69 13.19
C SER A 110 -16.21 -29.61 13.49
N VAL A 111 -16.49 -28.68 12.57
CA VAL A 111 -17.37 -27.53 12.82
C VAL A 111 -18.86 -27.92 12.88
N ASP A 112 -19.26 -29.04 12.25
CA ASP A 112 -20.63 -29.59 12.25
C ASP A 112 -21.72 -28.60 11.78
N LEU A 113 -21.47 -27.89 10.68
CA LEU A 113 -22.47 -27.03 10.02
C LEU A 113 -23.47 -27.87 9.20
N PRO A 114 -24.73 -27.40 9.06
CA PRO A 114 -25.64 -27.94 8.06
C PRO A 114 -25.01 -27.89 6.67
N LYS A 115 -25.19 -28.94 5.85
CA LYS A 115 -24.56 -29.05 4.52
C LYS A 115 -24.75 -27.83 3.62
N SER A 116 -25.92 -27.19 3.66
CA SER A 116 -26.20 -25.97 2.89
C SER A 116 -25.37 -24.77 3.35
N VAL A 117 -25.17 -24.62 4.66
CA VAL A 117 -24.35 -23.55 5.25
C VAL A 117 -22.86 -23.84 5.05
N ALA A 118 -22.43 -25.10 5.18
CA ALA A 118 -21.07 -25.52 4.87
C ALA A 118 -20.73 -25.23 3.40
N LYS A 119 -21.66 -25.50 2.47
CA LYS A 119 -21.50 -25.24 1.03
C LYS A 119 -21.25 -23.74 0.77
N SER A 120 -22.12 -22.86 1.26
CA SER A 120 -21.96 -21.41 1.06
C SER A 120 -20.70 -20.87 1.76
N SER A 121 -20.44 -21.31 3.00
CA SER A 121 -19.28 -20.85 3.78
C SER A 121 -17.96 -21.30 3.16
N SER A 122 -17.90 -22.49 2.55
CA SER A 122 -16.70 -22.98 1.85
C SER A 122 -16.30 -22.02 0.73
N LEU A 123 -17.27 -21.57 -0.07
CA LEU A 123 -16.99 -20.63 -1.16
C LEU A 123 -16.52 -19.28 -0.64
N GLU A 124 -17.18 -18.76 0.38
CA GLU A 124 -16.82 -17.46 0.97
C GLU A 124 -15.42 -17.52 1.61
N LEU A 125 -15.08 -18.64 2.27
CA LEU A 125 -13.77 -18.86 2.87
C LEU A 125 -12.67 -19.05 1.81
N MET A 126 -12.93 -19.79 0.73
CA MET A 126 -11.99 -19.93 -0.37
C MET A 126 -11.75 -18.59 -1.08
N LYS A 127 -12.80 -17.77 -1.28
CA LYS A 127 -12.68 -16.40 -1.82
C LYS A 127 -11.93 -15.45 -0.87
N ALA A 128 -11.93 -15.75 0.42
CA ALA A 128 -11.15 -15.05 1.44
C ALA A 128 -9.77 -15.69 1.68
N TYR A 129 -9.36 -16.69 0.88
CA TYR A 129 -8.09 -17.43 0.99
C TYR A 129 -7.85 -18.11 2.35
N ALA A 130 -8.92 -18.40 3.11
CA ALA A 130 -8.82 -19.07 4.39
C ALA A 130 -8.32 -20.51 4.22
N GLN A 131 -7.51 -20.98 5.17
CA GLN A 131 -7.01 -22.36 5.13
C GLN A 131 -8.04 -23.34 5.72
N PRO A 132 -8.22 -24.55 5.17
CA PRO A 132 -9.22 -25.49 5.68
C PRO A 132 -9.07 -25.83 7.17
N ASP A 133 -7.84 -26.01 7.65
CA ASP A 133 -7.61 -26.41 9.04
C ASP A 133 -7.78 -25.23 10.02
N GLN A 134 -7.61 -23.99 9.53
CA GLN A 134 -7.76 -22.77 10.31
C GLN A 134 -9.18 -22.64 10.89
N VAL A 135 -10.23 -22.86 10.07
CA VAL A 135 -11.62 -22.73 10.55
C VAL A 135 -11.96 -23.81 11.59
N LYS A 136 -11.43 -25.03 11.41
CA LYS A 136 -11.57 -26.13 12.35
C LYS A 136 -10.90 -25.81 13.70
N GLU A 137 -9.69 -25.28 13.66
CA GLU A 137 -8.93 -24.92 14.86
C GLU A 137 -9.55 -23.73 15.60
N LEU A 138 -10.01 -22.70 14.87
CA LEU A 138 -10.76 -21.58 15.45
C LEU A 138 -12.03 -22.06 16.15
N TYR A 139 -12.79 -22.94 15.49
CA TYR A 139 -13.97 -23.54 16.10
C TYR A 139 -13.63 -24.31 17.39
N ALA A 140 -12.55 -25.10 17.38
CA ALA A 140 -12.11 -25.82 18.57
C ALA A 140 -11.75 -24.88 19.73
N VAL A 141 -11.10 -23.74 19.45
CA VAL A 141 -10.79 -22.72 20.48
C VAL A 141 -12.06 -22.09 21.05
N LEU A 142 -13.03 -21.78 20.18
CA LEU A 142 -14.28 -21.11 20.57
C LEU A 142 -15.25 -22.03 21.32
N TYR A 143 -15.34 -23.30 20.91
CA TYR A 143 -16.30 -24.28 21.46
C TYR A 143 -15.76 -25.08 22.64
N SER A 144 -14.44 -25.28 22.75
CA SER A 144 -13.87 -26.09 23.83
C SER A 144 -14.12 -25.49 25.22
N SER A 145 -14.22 -26.38 26.23
CA SER A 145 -14.61 -26.07 27.60
C SER A 145 -13.67 -25.10 28.33
N THR A 146 -12.47 -24.83 27.78
CA THR A 146 -11.56 -23.76 28.19
C THR A 146 -10.68 -23.36 26.99
N PRO A 147 -10.50 -22.06 26.66
CA PRO A 147 -10.78 -20.90 27.51
C PRO A 147 -12.06 -20.11 27.16
N VAL A 148 -12.73 -20.35 26.02
CA VAL A 148 -13.86 -19.51 25.56
C VAL A 148 -15.23 -20.12 25.89
N ASN A 149 -15.48 -21.39 25.58
CA ASN A 149 -16.72 -22.12 25.87
C ASN A 149 -18.00 -21.40 25.38
N LEU A 150 -18.04 -21.01 24.10
CA LEU A 150 -19.25 -20.45 23.50
C LEU A 150 -20.30 -21.53 23.24
N PRO A 151 -21.60 -21.18 23.23
CA PRO A 151 -22.63 -22.04 22.68
C PRO A 151 -22.25 -22.49 21.26
N LYS A 152 -22.56 -23.76 20.93
CA LYS A 152 -22.15 -24.39 19.67
C LYS A 152 -22.42 -23.52 18.44
N LYS A 153 -23.63 -22.96 18.35
CA LYS A 153 -24.06 -22.14 17.21
C LYS A 153 -23.24 -20.85 17.08
N ASP A 154 -22.89 -20.22 18.20
CA ASP A 154 -22.13 -18.98 18.22
C ASP A 154 -20.66 -19.25 17.89
N ALA A 155 -20.09 -20.34 18.40
CA ALA A 155 -18.76 -20.81 18.02
C ALA A 155 -18.66 -21.10 16.52
N GLN A 156 -19.68 -21.75 15.94
CA GLN A 156 -19.74 -22.05 14.50
C GLN A 156 -19.71 -20.78 13.64
N VAL A 157 -20.58 -19.81 13.94
CA VAL A 157 -20.64 -18.54 13.20
C VAL A 157 -19.33 -17.78 13.35
N LYS A 158 -18.83 -17.63 14.58
CA LYS A 158 -17.63 -16.86 14.86
C LYS A 158 -16.37 -17.49 14.26
N ALA A 159 -16.27 -18.82 14.21
CA ALA A 159 -15.14 -19.49 13.58
C ALA A 159 -15.05 -19.17 12.08
N VAL A 160 -16.19 -19.16 11.38
CA VAL A 160 -16.24 -18.79 9.95
C VAL A 160 -15.92 -17.32 9.76
N GLU A 161 -16.46 -16.41 10.58
CA GLU A 161 -16.14 -14.98 10.52
C GLU A 161 -14.64 -14.71 10.73
N LEU A 162 -14.05 -15.34 11.74
CA LEU A 162 -12.64 -15.18 12.06
C LEU A 162 -11.72 -15.80 11.01
N ALA A 163 -12.09 -16.96 10.46
CA ALA A 163 -11.33 -17.57 9.37
C ALA A 163 -11.37 -16.69 8.10
N LYS A 164 -12.51 -16.08 7.77
CA LYS A 164 -12.59 -15.10 6.67
C LYS A 164 -11.74 -13.87 6.91
N ALA A 165 -11.65 -13.42 8.16
CA ALA A 165 -10.76 -12.33 8.56
C ALA A 165 -9.29 -12.76 8.67
N GLY A 166 -8.98 -14.04 8.45
CA GLY A 166 -7.63 -14.59 8.49
C GLY A 166 -7.08 -14.85 9.89
N ALA A 167 -7.89 -14.85 10.95
CA ALA A 167 -7.43 -14.98 12.34
C ALA A 167 -6.59 -16.25 12.63
N ASP A 168 -5.49 -16.10 13.37
CA ASP A 168 -4.68 -17.25 13.82
C ASP A 168 -5.32 -17.93 15.06
N PRO A 169 -5.59 -19.25 15.02
CA PRO A 169 -6.23 -19.97 16.13
C PRO A 169 -5.43 -19.95 17.43
N ILE A 170 -4.09 -20.02 17.34
CA ILE A 170 -3.20 -20.03 18.50
C ILE A 170 -3.19 -18.65 19.16
N ALA A 171 -3.09 -17.60 18.36
CA ALA A 171 -3.17 -16.22 18.78
C ALA A 171 -4.52 -15.89 19.43
N LEU A 172 -5.63 -16.38 18.87
CA LEU A 172 -6.96 -16.22 19.47
C LEU A 172 -6.98 -16.83 20.87
N LYS A 173 -6.53 -18.08 21.02
CA LYS A 173 -6.49 -18.78 22.30
C LYS A 173 -5.64 -18.03 23.34
N ASN A 174 -4.45 -17.61 22.96
CA ASN A 174 -3.49 -16.95 23.86
C ASN A 174 -3.97 -15.55 24.26
N SER A 175 -4.45 -14.77 23.29
CA SER A 175 -4.95 -13.40 23.52
C SER A 175 -6.20 -13.43 24.39
N TYR A 176 -7.09 -14.40 24.18
CA TYR A 176 -8.27 -14.57 25.01
C TYR A 176 -7.89 -14.89 26.47
N ALA A 177 -6.90 -15.76 26.69
CA ALA A 177 -6.42 -16.10 28.03
C ALA A 177 -5.84 -14.88 28.78
N GLY A 178 -5.20 -13.95 28.07
CA GLY A 178 -4.62 -12.71 28.64
C GLY A 178 -5.57 -11.52 28.75
N ALA A 179 -6.67 -11.52 27.99
CA ALA A 179 -7.62 -10.41 27.96
C ALA A 179 -8.43 -10.30 29.26
N ARG A 180 -8.75 -9.06 29.66
CA ARG A 180 -9.57 -8.75 30.85
C ARG A 180 -10.95 -8.25 30.42
N GLY A 181 -11.94 -8.40 31.30
CA GLY A 181 -13.31 -7.94 31.06
C GLY A 181 -14.31 -9.09 30.93
N THR A 182 -15.50 -8.79 30.38
CA THR A 182 -16.53 -9.79 30.10
C THR A 182 -16.07 -10.77 29.02
N GLN A 183 -16.74 -11.92 28.90
CA GLN A 183 -16.46 -12.91 27.85
C GLN A 183 -16.44 -12.27 26.45
N ASP A 184 -17.38 -11.37 26.17
CA ASP A 184 -17.48 -10.64 24.90
C ASP A 184 -16.32 -9.68 24.68
N GLN A 185 -15.96 -8.86 25.67
CA GLN A 185 -14.83 -7.92 25.59
C GLN A 185 -13.50 -8.66 25.37
N ARG A 186 -13.33 -9.79 26.04
CA ARG A 186 -12.16 -10.65 25.87
C ARG A 186 -12.12 -11.27 24.49
N LEU A 187 -13.27 -11.69 23.98
CA LEU A 187 -13.40 -12.29 22.65
C LEU A 187 -13.13 -11.27 21.54
N GLU A 188 -13.65 -10.06 21.67
CA GLU A 188 -13.38 -8.94 20.76
C GLU A 188 -11.88 -8.63 20.71
N THR A 189 -11.28 -8.35 21.87
CA THR A 189 -9.83 -8.09 21.98
C THR A 189 -8.98 -9.22 21.40
N ALA A 190 -9.36 -10.48 21.67
CA ALA A 190 -8.63 -11.64 21.18
C ALA A 190 -8.82 -11.86 19.68
N SER A 191 -10.01 -11.58 19.15
CA SER A 191 -10.33 -11.66 17.72
C SER A 191 -9.46 -10.68 16.93
N ASP A 192 -9.41 -9.42 17.38
CA ASP A 192 -8.62 -8.37 16.74
C ASP A 192 -7.11 -8.70 16.75
N SER A 193 -6.63 -9.24 17.88
CA SER A 193 -5.24 -9.68 18.03
C SER A 193 -4.91 -10.86 17.11
N ALA A 194 -5.81 -11.84 17.01
CA ALA A 194 -5.62 -13.02 16.18
C ALA A 194 -5.57 -12.72 14.68
N VAL A 195 -6.43 -11.80 14.21
CA VAL A 195 -6.42 -11.29 12.84
C VAL A 195 -5.13 -10.52 12.55
N SER A 196 -4.68 -9.70 13.51
CA SER A 196 -3.44 -8.95 13.39
C SER A 196 -2.20 -9.85 13.30
N ILE A 197 -2.13 -10.92 14.11
CA ILE A 197 -0.98 -11.83 14.17
C ILE A 197 -0.85 -12.72 12.92
N ALA A 198 -1.96 -13.21 12.37
CA ALA A 198 -1.93 -14.03 11.15
C ALA A 198 -1.43 -13.25 9.93
N THR A 199 -1.78 -11.96 9.87
CA THR A 199 -1.29 -11.00 8.86
C THR A 199 0.25 -10.89 8.91
N LEU A 200 0.85 -11.10 10.08
CA LEU A 200 2.30 -11.05 10.32
C LEU A 200 2.98 -12.41 10.11
N GLN A 201 2.34 -13.53 10.45
CA GLN A 201 2.90 -14.88 10.27
C GLN A 201 2.98 -15.33 8.81
N MET A 202 2.03 -14.93 7.96
CA MET A 202 2.15 -15.17 6.51
C MET A 202 3.38 -14.48 5.90
N GLN A 203 3.81 -13.33 6.45
CA GLN A 203 4.99 -12.61 5.98
C GLN A 203 6.30 -13.35 6.30
N PHE A 204 6.39 -14.00 7.47
CA PHE A 204 7.59 -14.76 7.85
C PHE A 204 7.76 -16.08 7.08
N LEU A 205 6.66 -16.78 6.78
CA LEU A 205 6.72 -18.03 6.00
C LEU A 205 7.10 -17.78 4.53
N GLN A 206 6.67 -16.66 3.95
CA GLN A 206 7.01 -16.27 2.58
C GLN A 206 8.52 -15.99 2.38
N ILE A 207 9.20 -15.37 3.36
CA ILE A 207 10.66 -15.17 3.30
C ILE A 207 11.41 -16.51 3.25
N SER A 208 10.91 -17.55 3.92
CA SER A 208 11.55 -18.88 3.94
C SER A 208 11.24 -19.73 2.69
N ALA A 209 10.02 -19.60 2.13
CA ALA A 209 9.58 -20.37 0.97
C ALA A 209 10.17 -19.83 -0.33
N ILE A 210 10.30 -18.51 -0.48
CA ILE A 210 10.95 -17.85 -1.63
C ILE A 210 12.44 -18.22 -1.69
N LYS A 211 13.12 -18.33 -0.53
CA LYS A 211 14.51 -18.82 -0.45
C LYS A 211 14.68 -20.28 -0.93
N LYS A 212 13.63 -21.12 -0.87
CA LYS A 212 13.65 -22.52 -1.33
C LYS A 212 13.21 -22.72 -2.79
N ALA A 213 12.28 -21.90 -3.29
CA ALA A 213 11.71 -22.05 -4.63
C ALA A 213 12.60 -21.49 -5.76
N GLY A 214 13.59 -20.64 -5.44
CA GLY A 214 14.53 -20.03 -6.40
C GLY A 214 15.45 -20.97 -7.19
N ARG A 215 15.21 -22.29 -7.18
CA ARG A 215 16.01 -23.28 -7.92
C ARG A 215 15.33 -23.90 -9.15
N LEU A 216 14.05 -23.64 -9.45
CA LEU A 216 13.34 -24.45 -10.47
C LEU A 216 12.45 -23.73 -11.50
N ALA A 217 12.35 -22.40 -11.55
CA ALA A 217 11.57 -21.73 -12.60
C ALA A 217 12.49 -21.08 -13.66
N SER A 218 12.54 -21.68 -14.85
CA SER A 218 13.37 -21.27 -15.98
C SER A 218 12.93 -19.95 -16.63
N LEU A 219 13.91 -19.07 -16.83
CA LEU A 219 13.87 -17.85 -17.65
C LEU A 219 13.43 -18.16 -19.10
N ALA A 220 12.17 -17.88 -19.44
CA ALA A 220 11.76 -17.74 -20.85
C ALA A 220 10.39 -17.03 -21.02
N MET A 221 9.57 -16.94 -19.98
CA MET A 221 8.19 -16.43 -20.07
C MET A 221 8.05 -14.94 -19.72
N LEU A 222 9.08 -14.12 -19.98
CA LEU A 222 9.16 -12.73 -19.52
C LEU A 222 9.49 -11.74 -20.65
N LYS A 223 8.82 -11.83 -21.80
CA LYS A 223 9.00 -10.85 -22.89
C LYS A 223 7.74 -10.37 -23.60
N PHE A 224 6.55 -10.72 -23.13
CA PHE A 224 5.32 -10.13 -23.65
C PHE A 224 4.25 -10.11 -22.55
N LEU A 225 4.34 -9.12 -21.66
CA LEU A 225 3.29 -8.75 -20.72
C LEU A 225 3.32 -7.23 -20.59
N LEU A 226 2.12 -6.65 -20.57
CA LEU A 226 1.81 -5.24 -20.77
C LEU A 226 2.66 -4.29 -19.93
N HIS A 227 3.02 -3.16 -20.55
CA HIS A 227 3.65 -2.02 -19.91
C HIS A 227 2.70 -1.39 -18.87
N LEU A 228 3.17 -1.31 -17.62
CA LEU A 228 2.58 -0.49 -16.57
C LEU A 228 3.68 0.42 -16.02
N PRO A 229 3.89 1.62 -16.57
CA PRO A 229 4.43 2.70 -15.77
C PRO A 229 3.30 3.13 -14.83
N ALA A 230 3.50 2.97 -13.53
CA ALA A 230 2.69 3.70 -12.56
C ALA A 230 3.28 5.12 -12.49
N ALA A 231 2.46 6.15 -12.68
CA ALA A 231 2.87 7.51 -12.34
C ALA A 231 2.76 7.70 -10.82
N TRP A 232 3.88 8.00 -10.15
CA TRP A 232 3.89 8.32 -8.73
C TRP A 232 4.32 9.77 -8.56
N ALA A 233 3.45 10.61 -8.02
CA ALA A 233 3.85 11.92 -7.55
C ALA A 233 4.25 11.81 -6.07
N CYS A 234 5.35 12.45 -5.71
CA CYS A 234 5.90 12.37 -4.38
C CYS A 234 6.50 13.72 -3.95
N SER A 235 6.17 14.25 -2.78
CA SER A 235 6.70 15.50 -2.23
C SER A 235 7.31 15.36 -0.83
N TYR A 236 8.56 15.79 -0.62
CA TYR A 236 9.31 15.76 0.64
C TYR A 236 9.87 17.15 0.96
N VAL A 237 9.75 17.60 2.21
CA VAL A 237 10.34 18.85 2.69
C VAL A 237 10.74 18.74 4.16
N GLU A 238 11.89 19.31 4.52
CA GLU A 238 12.34 19.37 5.92
C GLU A 238 12.25 20.77 6.49
N ILE A 239 11.90 20.86 7.76
CA ILE A 239 11.64 22.09 8.49
C ILE A 239 12.56 22.09 9.70
N PRO A 240 13.78 22.64 9.55
CA PRO A 240 14.73 22.72 10.65
C PRO A 240 14.35 23.83 11.62
N TRP A 241 14.59 23.64 12.91
CA TRP A 241 14.56 24.67 13.93
C TRP A 241 15.66 24.46 14.97
N GLN A 242 15.77 25.41 15.90
CA GLN A 242 16.68 25.32 17.04
C GLN A 242 15.85 25.09 18.29
N ASP A 243 16.04 23.94 18.94
CA ASP A 243 15.43 23.63 20.23
C ASP A 243 16.48 23.77 21.33
N HIS A 244 16.36 24.81 22.16
CA HIS A 244 17.34 25.13 23.21
C HIS A 244 18.83 25.16 22.74
N GLY A 245 19.07 25.53 21.47
CA GLY A 245 20.40 25.58 20.87
C GLY A 245 20.87 24.27 20.22
N HIS A 246 20.01 23.24 20.19
CA HIS A 246 20.24 22.00 19.47
C HIS A 246 19.46 21.99 18.14
N PRO A 247 20.06 21.53 17.04
CA PRO A 247 19.37 21.40 15.78
C PRO A 247 18.30 20.30 15.88
N SER A 248 17.06 20.68 15.58
CA SER A 248 15.93 19.77 15.45
C SER A 248 15.26 19.98 14.11
N TYR A 249 14.56 18.98 13.60
CA TYR A 249 13.82 19.16 12.35
C TYR A 249 12.63 18.22 12.24
N LEU A 250 11.70 18.63 11.38
CA LEU A 250 10.52 17.87 11.01
C LEU A 250 10.58 17.61 9.52
N ILE A 251 10.46 16.35 9.13
CA ILE A 251 10.30 15.93 7.75
C ILE A 251 8.81 15.84 7.47
N SER A 252 8.36 16.44 6.36
CA SER A 252 7.00 16.32 5.86
C SER A 252 7.01 15.62 4.50
N ARG A 253 6.18 14.59 4.33
CA ARG A 253 6.07 13.80 3.10
C ARG A 253 4.61 13.49 2.79
N THR A 254 4.16 13.72 1.56
CA THR A 254 2.89 13.15 1.03
C THR A 254 3.08 11.70 0.59
N MET A 255 2.10 11.04 0.00
CA MET A 255 2.26 9.90 -0.92
C MET A 255 1.19 10.09 -1.97
N GLU A 256 1.54 10.01 -3.24
CA GLU A 256 0.60 10.19 -4.33
C GLU A 256 0.75 9.02 -5.31
N LEU A 257 -0.32 8.24 -5.45
CA LEU A 257 -0.37 7.06 -6.30
C LEU A 257 -1.60 7.16 -7.23
N ALA A 258 -1.44 6.78 -8.50
CA ALA A 258 -2.55 6.64 -9.42
C ALA A 258 -3.43 5.44 -9.02
N ASN A 259 -4.61 5.64 -8.43
CA ASN A 259 -5.50 4.54 -8.03
C ASN A 259 -6.95 4.96 -7.77
N VAL A 260 -7.84 3.97 -7.62
CA VAL A 260 -9.25 4.16 -7.28
C VAL A 260 -9.37 4.69 -5.85
N PHE A 261 -9.99 5.86 -5.70
CA PHE A 261 -10.46 6.43 -4.44
C PHE A 261 -11.15 5.35 -3.59
N ASN A 262 -10.83 5.24 -2.28
CA ASN A 262 -11.38 4.27 -1.30
C ASN A 262 -10.53 3.02 -0.96
N SER A 263 -9.20 3.10 -1.04
CA SER A 263 -8.37 1.91 -0.88
C SER A 263 -7.97 1.65 0.59
N THR A 264 -8.32 0.46 1.10
CA THR A 264 -7.74 -0.17 2.30
C THR A 264 -6.28 -0.62 2.07
N MET A 265 -5.60 -0.05 1.08
CA MET A 265 -4.32 -0.52 0.53
C MET A 265 -3.11 -0.06 1.33
N TYR A 266 -3.33 0.55 2.49
CA TYR A 266 -2.26 1.04 3.34
C TYR A 266 -2.44 0.54 4.77
N THR A 267 -1.40 -0.11 5.28
CA THR A 267 -1.25 -0.40 6.70
C THR A 267 -0.11 0.42 7.26
N VAL A 268 -0.04 0.51 8.58
CA VAL A 268 1.08 1.07 9.30
C VAL A 268 1.60 -0.05 10.17
N ASP A 269 2.85 -0.42 9.93
CA ASP A 269 3.46 -1.56 10.58
C ASP A 269 4.55 -1.09 11.54
N ALA A 270 4.50 -1.61 12.76
CA ALA A 270 5.64 -1.68 13.67
C ALA A 270 6.36 -2.99 13.40
N VAL A 271 7.51 -2.91 12.74
CA VAL A 271 8.35 -4.04 12.40
C VAL A 271 9.35 -4.27 13.53
N PRO A 272 9.38 -5.48 14.12
CA PRO A 272 10.22 -5.78 15.28
C PRO A 272 11.69 -5.95 14.86
N ARG A 273 12.58 -5.94 15.84
CA ARG A 273 13.97 -6.40 15.64
C ARG A 273 13.98 -7.90 15.33
N SER A 274 15.01 -8.36 14.66
CA SER A 274 15.28 -9.79 14.43
C SER A 274 16.69 -10.15 14.91
N GLU A 275 17.12 -11.41 14.76
CA GLU A 275 18.52 -11.78 15.04
C GLU A 275 19.50 -11.06 14.10
N GLU A 276 19.07 -10.72 12.89
CA GLU A 276 19.86 -10.06 11.87
C GLU A 276 19.64 -8.52 11.85
N ASP A 277 18.46 -8.05 12.26
CA ASP A 277 18.07 -6.64 12.23
C ASP A 277 18.36 -5.92 13.56
N LYS A 278 19.14 -4.84 13.49
CA LYS A 278 19.59 -4.07 14.66
C LYS A 278 18.49 -3.20 15.28
N PHE A 279 17.54 -2.74 14.46
CA PHE A 279 16.54 -1.76 14.84
C PHE A 279 15.13 -2.18 14.43
N GLY A 280 14.17 -1.97 15.31
CA GLY A 280 12.76 -1.97 14.96
C GLY A 280 12.36 -0.63 14.34
N TYR A 281 11.33 -0.64 13.50
CA TYR A 281 10.90 0.55 12.78
C TYR A 281 9.40 0.64 12.56
N ILE A 282 8.92 1.87 12.32
CA ILE A 282 7.56 2.15 11.89
C ILE A 282 7.58 2.54 10.42
N ALA A 283 6.70 1.95 9.62
CA ALA A 283 6.55 2.29 8.21
C ALA A 283 5.08 2.18 7.75
N PRO A 284 4.57 3.18 7.00
CA PRO A 284 3.43 2.96 6.13
C PRO A 284 3.77 1.93 5.06
N MET A 285 2.96 0.89 4.98
CA MET A 285 3.10 -0.23 4.06
C MET A 285 2.06 -0.13 2.96
N ASN A 286 2.54 -0.13 1.72
CA ASN A 286 1.73 -0.13 0.51
C ASN A 286 1.44 -1.58 0.15
N ILE A 287 0.17 -1.93 -0.01
CA ILE A 287 -0.27 -3.30 -0.26
C ILE A 287 -0.49 -3.48 -1.76
N PHE A 288 0.41 -4.22 -2.40
CA PHE A 288 0.29 -4.65 -3.79
C PHE A 288 -0.21 -6.09 -3.84
N HIS A 289 -0.97 -6.45 -4.87
CA HIS A 289 -1.45 -7.82 -5.04
C HIS A 289 -0.73 -8.46 -6.24
N ILE A 290 -0.07 -9.59 -6.03
CA ILE A 290 0.68 -10.30 -7.08
C ILE A 290 -0.29 -10.96 -8.07
N PRO A 291 -0.33 -10.55 -9.35
CA PRO A 291 -1.13 -11.26 -10.35
C PRO A 291 -0.48 -12.60 -10.75
N PRO A 292 -1.28 -13.64 -11.10
CA PRO A 292 -2.73 -13.76 -10.91
C PRO A 292 -3.10 -14.22 -9.50
N THR A 293 -2.12 -14.57 -8.65
CA THR A 293 -2.33 -15.19 -7.34
C THR A 293 -3.16 -14.36 -6.36
N GLY A 294 -3.27 -13.05 -6.57
CA GLY A 294 -3.94 -12.13 -5.66
C GLY A 294 -3.24 -12.00 -4.30
N LEU A 295 -2.03 -12.55 -4.12
CA LEU A 295 -1.34 -12.53 -2.84
C LEU A 295 -0.91 -11.09 -2.48
N PRO A 296 -1.22 -10.59 -1.28
CA PRO A 296 -0.81 -9.27 -0.86
C PRO A 296 0.68 -9.26 -0.50
N VAL A 297 1.39 -8.24 -0.98
CA VAL A 297 2.78 -7.92 -0.66
C VAL A 297 2.80 -6.51 -0.09
N LYS A 298 3.42 -6.36 1.08
CA LYS A 298 3.62 -5.06 1.72
C LYS A 298 4.98 -4.50 1.32
N VAL A 299 4.99 -3.25 0.86
CA VAL A 299 6.21 -2.53 0.50
C VAL A 299 6.27 -1.21 1.27
N ALA A 300 7.39 -0.97 1.95
CA ALA A 300 7.66 0.29 2.62
C ALA A 300 8.37 1.25 1.66
N PHE A 301 7.77 2.40 1.39
CA PHE A 301 8.44 3.51 0.69
C PHE A 301 8.85 4.63 1.65
N GLU A 302 8.56 4.50 2.93
CA GLU A 302 8.73 5.56 3.93
C GLU A 302 8.88 4.88 5.29
N GLY A 303 9.67 5.46 6.18
CA GLY A 303 9.64 5.05 7.59
C GLY A 303 10.60 5.79 8.49
N MET A 304 10.59 5.38 9.76
CA MET A 304 11.53 5.81 10.78
C MET A 304 11.83 4.65 11.72
N ASN A 305 13.09 4.46 12.08
CA ASN A 305 13.47 3.47 13.07
C ASN A 305 13.63 4.07 14.47
N GLU A 306 13.77 3.20 15.46
CA GLU A 306 13.91 3.59 16.86
C GLU A 306 15.22 4.35 17.21
N ALA A 307 16.20 4.32 16.30
CA ALA A 307 17.42 5.10 16.39
C ALA A 307 17.25 6.53 15.84
N GLY A 308 16.13 6.79 15.15
CA GLY A 308 15.83 8.09 14.53
C GLY A 308 16.35 8.24 13.10
N LEU A 309 16.81 7.16 12.45
CA LEU A 309 17.01 7.18 11.00
C LEU A 309 15.64 7.22 10.32
N THR A 310 15.52 8.09 9.33
CA THR A 310 14.36 8.20 8.45
C THR A 310 14.79 8.03 7.00
N ILE A 311 13.89 7.45 6.22
CA ILE A 311 14.05 7.33 4.78
C ILE A 311 12.71 7.56 4.10
N SER A 312 12.77 8.16 2.92
CA SER A 312 11.65 8.46 2.03
C SER A 312 12.03 8.11 0.60
N ALA A 313 11.39 7.08 0.04
CA ALA A 313 11.48 6.72 -1.36
C ALA A 313 10.43 7.52 -2.17
N GLN A 314 10.85 7.99 -3.33
CA GLN A 314 9.99 8.67 -4.30
C GLN A 314 10.25 8.11 -5.68
N ALA A 315 9.25 8.10 -6.56
CA ALA A 315 9.47 7.62 -7.92
C ALA A 315 10.44 8.53 -8.67
N PHE A 316 11.33 7.89 -9.41
CA PHE A 316 12.38 8.52 -10.18
C PHE A 316 12.62 7.68 -11.44
N SER A 317 11.89 7.99 -12.50
CA SER A 317 11.89 7.23 -13.75
C SER A 317 13.24 7.28 -14.50
N GLU A 318 14.06 8.30 -14.23
CA GLU A 318 15.44 8.40 -14.76
C GLU A 318 16.44 7.45 -14.08
N SER A 319 16.00 6.67 -13.08
CA SER A 319 16.86 5.71 -12.38
C SER A 319 17.45 4.67 -13.33
N VAL A 320 18.78 4.53 -13.28
CA VAL A 320 19.50 3.41 -13.88
C VAL A 320 20.37 2.78 -12.80
N TYR A 321 19.97 1.59 -12.39
CA TYR A 321 20.56 0.83 -11.28
C TYR A 321 21.82 0.05 -11.66
N GLU A 322 22.51 -0.42 -10.63
CA GLU A 322 23.65 -1.31 -10.80
C GLU A 322 23.19 -2.69 -11.29
N GLN A 323 24.10 -3.44 -11.89
CA GLN A 323 23.89 -4.84 -12.23
C GLN A 323 24.34 -5.73 -11.08
N ALA A 324 23.64 -6.85 -10.86
CA ALA A 324 24.11 -7.88 -9.94
C ALA A 324 25.42 -8.51 -10.45
N GLU A 325 26.31 -8.89 -9.53
CA GLU A 325 27.50 -9.67 -9.89
C GLU A 325 27.10 -11.11 -10.24
N PRO A 326 27.80 -11.78 -11.18
CA PRO A 326 27.49 -13.16 -11.55
C PRO A 326 27.44 -14.09 -10.33
N GLY A 327 26.29 -14.75 -10.12
CA GLY A 327 26.09 -15.69 -9.01
C GLY A 327 25.69 -15.05 -7.68
N THR A 328 25.46 -13.74 -7.64
CA THR A 328 24.95 -13.01 -6.45
C THR A 328 23.53 -12.50 -6.69
N THR A 329 22.78 -12.28 -5.61
CA THR A 329 21.55 -11.49 -5.62
C THR A 329 21.87 -10.10 -5.09
N GLY A 330 21.65 -9.06 -5.91
CA GLY A 330 21.73 -7.67 -5.47
C GLY A 330 20.55 -7.31 -4.55
N LEU A 331 20.65 -6.17 -3.86
CA LEU A 331 19.57 -5.60 -3.08
C LEU A 331 18.55 -4.98 -4.03
N ASN A 332 17.32 -5.46 -4.02
CA ASN A 332 16.24 -4.89 -4.83
C ASN A 332 15.96 -3.46 -4.37
N ALA A 333 15.80 -2.51 -5.29
CA ALA A 333 15.52 -1.11 -4.96
C ALA A 333 14.33 -0.94 -3.99
N VAL A 334 13.27 -1.77 -4.10
CA VAL A 334 12.12 -1.68 -3.18
C VAL A 334 12.45 -2.13 -1.75
N ASP A 335 13.54 -2.88 -1.56
CA ASP A 335 14.00 -3.36 -0.26
C ASP A 335 15.00 -2.41 0.42
N VAL A 336 15.40 -1.31 -0.24
CA VAL A 336 16.34 -0.31 0.33
C VAL A 336 15.78 0.33 1.59
N VAL A 337 14.50 0.71 1.58
CA VAL A 337 13.82 1.33 2.74
C VAL A 337 13.85 0.40 3.96
N PRO A 338 13.29 -0.84 3.89
CA PRO A 338 13.32 -1.74 5.05
C PRO A 338 14.75 -2.13 5.45
N ALA A 339 15.66 -2.37 4.49
CA ALA A 339 17.04 -2.73 4.79
C ALA A 339 17.77 -1.65 5.60
N LEU A 340 17.65 -0.39 5.20
CA LEU A 340 18.29 0.72 5.91
C LEU A 340 17.65 0.98 7.27
N LEU A 341 16.32 0.97 7.35
CA LEU A 341 15.62 1.14 8.63
C LEU A 341 15.97 0.04 9.64
N ALA A 342 16.17 -1.19 9.20
CA ALA A 342 16.53 -2.31 10.04
C ALA A 342 18.01 -2.29 10.49
N ASN A 343 18.93 -1.72 9.70
CA ASN A 343 20.36 -1.92 9.89
C ASN A 343 21.19 -0.66 10.19
N CYS A 344 20.64 0.53 9.98
CA CYS A 344 21.39 1.79 10.04
C CYS A 344 20.77 2.76 11.07
N SER A 345 21.62 3.51 11.79
CA SER A 345 21.18 4.54 12.74
C SER A 345 21.46 5.96 12.26
N THR A 346 22.32 6.14 11.25
CA THR A 346 22.75 7.44 10.72
C THR A 346 22.80 7.42 9.19
N ALA A 347 22.83 8.60 8.58
CA ALA A 347 23.03 8.79 7.15
C ALA A 347 24.40 8.25 6.72
N ASP A 348 25.45 8.39 7.54
CA ASP A 348 26.75 7.77 7.30
C ASP A 348 26.65 6.24 7.23
N ALA A 349 26.01 5.62 8.22
CA ALA A 349 25.80 4.18 8.22
C ALA A 349 24.98 3.72 7.00
N ALA A 350 24.02 4.53 6.56
CA ALA A 350 23.25 4.25 5.36
C ALA A 350 24.10 4.33 4.08
N ILE A 351 25.02 5.30 3.97
CA ILE A 351 25.98 5.38 2.86
C ILE A 351 26.89 4.16 2.85
N GLU A 352 27.48 3.82 4.00
CA GLU A 352 28.35 2.64 4.16
C GLU A 352 27.61 1.33 3.82
N PHE A 353 26.35 1.21 4.26
CA PHE A 353 25.53 0.05 3.94
C PHE A 353 25.30 -0.06 2.43
N LEU A 354 24.90 1.03 1.78
CA LEU A 354 24.69 1.07 0.34
C LEU A 354 26.00 0.87 -0.45
N GLU A 355 27.16 1.15 0.13
CA GLU A 355 28.49 0.82 -0.42
C GLU A 355 28.80 -0.68 -0.38
N SER A 356 28.28 -1.38 0.63
CA SER A 356 28.54 -2.80 0.84
C SER A 356 27.67 -3.72 -0.03
N VAL A 357 26.62 -3.19 -0.66
CA VAL A 357 25.66 -3.94 -1.48
C VAL A 357 25.54 -3.34 -2.87
N ARG A 358 25.09 -4.13 -3.85
CA ARG A 358 24.73 -3.65 -5.18
C ARG A 358 23.23 -3.47 -5.26
N VAL A 359 22.76 -2.25 -5.49
CA VAL A 359 21.32 -1.99 -5.63
C VAL A 359 20.91 -2.20 -7.07
N VAL A 360 19.99 -3.13 -7.27
CA VAL A 360 19.50 -3.54 -8.58
C VAL A 360 18.10 -3.01 -8.84
N ALA A 361 17.72 -3.00 -10.11
CA ALA A 361 16.44 -2.46 -10.55
C ALA A 361 15.26 -3.08 -9.80
N PRO A 362 14.21 -2.29 -9.52
CA PRO A 362 13.04 -2.73 -8.79
C PRO A 362 12.39 -3.89 -9.52
N THR A 363 12.20 -5.00 -8.82
CA THR A 363 11.34 -6.08 -9.27
C THR A 363 10.15 -6.16 -8.32
N LEU A 364 9.03 -5.52 -8.67
CA LEU A 364 7.75 -5.82 -8.04
C LEU A 364 7.07 -6.95 -8.82
N PRO A 365 6.49 -7.95 -8.13
CA PRO A 365 5.77 -9.02 -8.81
C PRO A 365 4.65 -8.45 -9.70
N GLY A 366 4.68 -8.79 -11.00
CA GLY A 366 3.70 -8.30 -11.98
C GLY A 366 4.02 -6.93 -12.62
N SER A 367 5.17 -6.32 -12.32
CA SER A 367 5.60 -5.05 -12.92
C SER A 367 6.84 -5.22 -13.81
N SER A 368 6.99 -4.36 -14.83
CA SER A 368 8.25 -4.22 -15.55
C SER A 368 9.24 -3.36 -14.74
N PRO A 369 10.55 -3.64 -14.78
CA PRO A 369 11.57 -2.76 -14.17
C PRO A 369 11.59 -1.34 -14.77
N GLU A 370 11.14 -1.19 -16.02
CA GLU A 370 11.07 0.09 -16.73
C GLU A 370 9.94 0.97 -16.14
N GLY A 371 10.28 2.20 -15.73
CA GLY A 371 9.33 3.20 -15.23
C GLY A 371 9.07 3.19 -13.71
N ASN A 372 9.58 2.20 -12.98
CA ASN A 372 9.35 2.05 -11.53
C ASN A 372 10.54 2.45 -10.66
N GLY A 373 11.46 3.25 -11.22
CA GLY A 373 12.65 3.71 -10.50
C GLY A 373 12.31 4.53 -9.26
N LEU A 374 13.26 4.58 -8.33
CA LEU A 374 13.19 5.17 -7.01
C LEU A 374 14.48 5.91 -6.70
N HIS A 375 14.35 7.05 -6.05
CA HIS A 375 15.43 7.71 -5.31
C HIS A 375 15.01 7.95 -3.85
N TRP A 376 15.98 8.25 -3.00
CA TRP A 376 15.74 8.28 -1.55
C TRP A 376 16.25 9.57 -0.91
N ALA A 377 15.43 10.18 -0.07
CA ALA A 377 15.86 11.14 0.93
C ALA A 377 16.07 10.40 2.25
N ILE A 378 17.27 10.52 2.83
CA ILE A 378 17.67 9.85 4.07
C ILE A 378 18.13 10.90 5.05
N ALA A 379 17.60 10.89 6.27
CA ALA A 379 17.98 11.85 7.29
C ALA A 379 17.98 11.19 8.68
N ASP A 380 18.80 11.70 9.60
CA ASP A 380 18.98 11.14 10.95
C ASP A 380 18.93 12.18 12.08
N SER A 381 18.87 11.74 13.33
CA SER A 381 18.75 12.62 14.51
C SER A 381 19.86 13.68 14.66
N SER A 382 20.98 13.60 13.93
CA SER A 382 22.01 14.64 13.92
C SER A 382 21.63 15.90 13.13
N GLY A 383 20.59 15.82 12.28
CA GLY A 383 20.23 16.92 11.36
C GLY A 383 20.80 16.76 9.95
N ARG A 384 21.61 15.71 9.72
CA ARG A 384 22.13 15.39 8.39
C ARG A 384 21.04 14.83 7.50
N SER A 385 21.05 15.27 6.24
CA SER A 385 20.08 14.86 5.23
C SER A 385 20.77 14.70 3.89
N ILE A 386 20.60 13.54 3.28
CA ILE A 386 21.20 13.19 1.99
C ILE A 386 20.12 12.72 1.02
N ILE A 387 20.41 12.86 -0.26
CA ILE A 387 19.65 12.30 -1.37
C ILE A 387 20.53 11.25 -2.06
N VAL A 388 19.94 10.10 -2.34
CA VAL A 388 20.58 8.99 -3.05
C VAL A 388 19.81 8.70 -4.32
N GLU A 389 20.48 8.86 -5.46
CA GLU A 389 19.97 8.58 -6.80
C GLU A 389 20.86 7.54 -7.49
N TYR A 390 20.29 6.70 -8.36
CA TYR A 390 21.06 5.81 -9.22
C TYR A 390 20.95 6.31 -10.65
N ILE A 391 22.03 6.90 -11.17
CA ILE A 391 22.05 7.54 -12.49
C ILE A 391 23.13 6.86 -13.32
N GLN A 392 22.77 6.41 -14.53
CA GLN A 392 23.68 5.71 -15.45
C GLN A 392 24.41 4.51 -14.82
N GLY A 393 23.73 3.74 -13.97
CA GLY A 393 24.27 2.56 -13.31
C GLY A 393 25.19 2.88 -12.13
N LYS A 394 25.18 4.11 -11.62
CA LYS A 394 26.05 4.56 -10.52
C LYS A 394 25.23 5.20 -9.41
N ARG A 395 25.56 4.88 -8.17
CA ARG A 395 25.04 5.58 -6.99
C ARG A 395 25.61 7.01 -6.95
N VAL A 396 24.73 7.98 -6.80
CA VAL A 396 25.02 9.39 -6.59
C VAL A 396 24.46 9.76 -5.22
N VAL A 397 25.33 10.21 -4.31
CA VAL A 397 24.95 10.68 -2.98
C VAL A 397 25.21 12.18 -2.90
N LEU A 398 24.21 12.94 -2.47
CA LEU A 398 24.26 14.40 -2.40
C LEU A 398 23.72 14.87 -1.05
N GLU A 399 24.36 15.87 -0.44
CA GLU A 399 23.77 16.55 0.71
C GLU A 399 22.51 17.32 0.26
N ASN A 400 21.41 17.15 0.99
CA ASN A 400 20.13 17.77 0.68
C ASN A 400 20.08 19.22 1.19
N HIS A 401 20.96 20.09 0.67
CA HIS A 401 21.03 21.49 1.12
C HIS A 401 19.71 22.24 0.94
N PRO A 402 18.94 22.05 -0.15
CA PRO A 402 17.64 22.69 -0.27
C PRO A 402 16.58 22.11 0.64
N ARG A 403 16.78 20.94 1.26
CA ARG A 403 15.85 20.26 2.17
C ARG A 403 14.48 19.99 1.54
N VAL A 404 14.46 19.68 0.25
CA VAL A 404 13.27 19.35 -0.55
C VAL A 404 13.64 18.23 -1.51
N MET A 405 12.73 17.30 -1.74
CA MET A 405 12.84 16.30 -2.81
C MET A 405 11.45 16.02 -3.38
N THR A 406 11.37 15.94 -4.69
CA THR A 406 10.22 15.43 -5.43
C THR A 406 10.73 14.38 -6.42
N ASN A 407 9.94 13.98 -7.41
CA ASN A 407 10.33 13.00 -8.43
C ASN A 407 11.32 13.57 -9.47
N ASP A 408 11.26 13.03 -10.70
CA ASP A 408 12.00 13.51 -11.87
C ASP A 408 11.88 15.03 -12.10
N PRO A 409 12.87 15.65 -12.77
CA PRO A 409 14.18 15.09 -13.14
C PRO A 409 15.12 14.91 -11.94
N ASP A 410 16.39 14.57 -12.18
CA ASP A 410 17.39 14.44 -11.12
C ASP A 410 17.51 15.69 -10.21
N ILE A 411 17.94 15.48 -8.97
CA ILE A 411 17.95 16.54 -7.95
C ILE A 411 18.83 17.75 -8.33
N LYS A 412 19.93 17.57 -9.08
CA LYS A 412 20.78 18.69 -9.50
C LYS A 412 20.07 19.54 -10.55
N TRP A 413 19.22 18.94 -11.38
CA TRP A 413 18.35 19.69 -12.28
C TRP A 413 17.38 20.56 -11.48
N HIS A 414 16.71 20.01 -10.45
CA HIS A 414 15.79 20.79 -9.59
C HIS A 414 16.49 21.99 -8.95
N TRP A 415 17.74 21.83 -8.51
CA TRP A 415 18.52 22.94 -7.95
C TRP A 415 18.81 24.03 -8.98
N LYS A 416 19.08 23.66 -10.24
CA LYS A 416 19.23 24.63 -11.33
C LYS A 416 17.90 25.29 -11.67
N ASN A 417 16.80 24.54 -11.61
CA ASN A 417 15.45 25.05 -11.89
C ASN A 417 15.06 26.19 -10.94
N LEU A 418 15.51 26.17 -9.68
CA LEU A 418 15.29 27.29 -8.75
C LEU A 418 15.78 28.64 -9.29
N ASN A 419 16.83 28.67 -10.12
CA ASN A 419 17.35 29.91 -10.70
C ASN A 419 16.35 30.59 -11.65
N ALA A 420 15.40 29.84 -12.22
CA ALA A 420 14.33 30.38 -13.07
C ALA A 420 13.24 31.12 -12.28
N HIS A 421 13.28 31.04 -10.94
CA HIS A 421 12.30 31.64 -10.04
C HIS A 421 12.91 32.69 -9.11
N VAL A 422 14.10 33.21 -9.45
CA VAL A 422 14.87 34.19 -8.64
C VAL A 422 14.09 35.46 -8.30
N GLN A 423 13.07 35.81 -9.09
CA GLN A 423 12.21 36.97 -8.89
C GLN A 423 11.24 36.85 -7.70
N LEU A 424 10.95 35.62 -7.24
CA LEU A 424 10.09 35.42 -6.08
C LEU A 424 10.74 36.08 -4.86
N SER A 425 9.94 36.77 -4.05
CA SER A 425 10.44 37.47 -2.87
C SER A 425 9.57 37.24 -1.62
N PRO A 426 10.17 37.20 -0.41
CA PRO A 426 9.41 37.25 0.83
C PRO A 426 8.84 38.66 1.13
N THR A 427 9.21 39.68 0.35
CA THR A 427 8.74 41.06 0.53
C THR A 427 7.59 41.38 -0.42
N TYR A 428 6.65 42.22 0.03
CA TYR A 428 5.61 42.77 -0.84
C TYR A 428 6.26 43.50 -2.04
N PRO A 429 5.74 43.35 -3.27
CA PRO A 429 6.34 43.99 -4.43
C PRO A 429 6.22 45.51 -4.31
N LEU A 430 7.25 46.21 -4.79
CA LEU A 430 7.17 47.67 -4.95
C LEU A 430 6.19 47.99 -6.08
N GLN A 431 5.40 49.05 -5.88
CA GLN A 431 4.52 49.57 -6.92
C GLN A 431 5.35 50.19 -8.05
N ASN A 432 4.85 50.14 -9.29
CA ASN A 432 5.48 50.82 -10.41
C ASN A 432 5.11 52.31 -10.40
N ASP A 433 5.82 53.09 -9.59
CA ASP A 433 5.57 54.52 -9.42
C ASP A 433 5.91 55.36 -10.66
N PHE A 434 6.69 54.81 -11.60
CA PHE A 434 7.07 55.50 -12.83
C PHE A 434 5.93 55.54 -13.87
N LEU A 435 5.12 54.47 -13.96
CA LEU A 435 4.04 54.35 -14.94
C LEU A 435 2.64 54.48 -14.30
N GLN A 436 2.52 55.20 -13.18
CA GLN A 436 1.22 55.44 -12.57
C GLN A 436 0.40 56.47 -13.36
N VAL A 437 -0.87 56.15 -13.58
CA VAL A 437 -1.91 57.01 -14.15
C VAL A 437 -3.04 57.12 -13.12
N GLN A 438 -3.48 58.34 -12.84
CA GLN A 438 -4.68 58.57 -12.05
C GLN A 438 -5.91 58.39 -12.93
N THR A 439 -6.86 57.54 -12.51
CA THR A 439 -8.16 57.40 -13.19
C THR A 439 -9.19 58.35 -12.59
N GLU A 440 -10.17 58.79 -13.39
CA GLU A 440 -11.22 59.71 -12.93
C GLU A 440 -12.35 59.02 -12.12
N ASP A 441 -12.41 57.69 -12.13
CA ASP A 441 -13.36 56.86 -11.36
C ASP A 441 -12.79 56.37 -10.01
N ASP A 442 -13.60 55.62 -9.23
CA ASP A 442 -13.28 55.06 -7.89
C ASP A 442 -12.12 54.04 -7.85
N VAL A 443 -11.49 53.78 -9.00
CA VAL A 443 -10.36 52.85 -9.19
C VAL A 443 -9.05 53.42 -8.61
N GLY A 444 -8.86 54.74 -8.69
CA GLY A 444 -7.67 55.47 -8.23
C GLY A 444 -6.42 55.27 -9.12
N ALA A 445 -5.22 55.34 -8.53
CA ALA A 445 -3.98 55.23 -9.28
C ALA A 445 -3.72 53.80 -9.79
N VAL A 446 -3.34 53.66 -11.06
CA VAL A 446 -3.00 52.37 -11.71
C VAL A 446 -1.67 52.44 -12.47
N PRO A 447 -0.87 51.35 -12.55
CA PRO A 447 -1.10 50.07 -11.89
C PRO A 447 -0.76 50.14 -10.40
N ARG A 448 -1.56 49.44 -9.59
CA ARG A 448 -1.30 49.20 -8.17
C ARG A 448 -1.55 47.72 -7.85
N PRO A 449 -0.81 47.12 -6.91
CA PRO A 449 -1.17 45.79 -6.46
C PRO A 449 -2.51 45.86 -5.72
N VAL A 450 -3.48 45.07 -6.17
CA VAL A 450 -4.79 44.94 -5.52
C VAL A 450 -4.78 43.65 -4.70
N GLY A 451 -4.87 43.77 -3.37
CA GLY A 451 -4.82 42.63 -2.45
C GLY A 451 -3.40 42.17 -2.07
N HIS A 452 -3.31 40.96 -1.50
CA HIS A 452 -2.07 40.32 -1.04
C HIS A 452 -1.64 39.18 -1.98
N GLY A 453 -0.39 38.71 -1.84
CA GLY A 453 0.12 37.55 -2.57
C GLY A 453 0.87 37.85 -3.87
N TRP A 454 0.89 39.11 -4.33
CA TRP A 454 1.64 39.51 -5.53
C TRP A 454 3.16 39.28 -5.42
N ASN A 455 3.71 39.14 -4.22
CA ASN A 455 5.11 38.75 -4.01
C ASN A 455 5.43 37.32 -4.45
N LEU A 456 4.39 36.49 -4.62
CA LEU A 456 4.48 35.11 -5.12
C LEU A 456 4.14 35.01 -6.62
N TYR A 457 3.95 36.14 -7.31
CA TYR A 457 3.65 36.12 -8.74
C TYR A 457 4.75 35.36 -9.51
N GLY A 458 4.36 34.35 -10.28
CA GLY A 458 5.28 33.45 -10.99
C GLY A 458 5.65 32.17 -10.23
N ILE A 459 5.11 31.92 -9.04
CA ILE A 459 5.22 30.61 -8.40
C ILE A 459 4.35 29.60 -9.19
N PRO A 460 4.90 28.44 -9.60
CA PRO A 460 4.15 27.49 -10.43
C PRO A 460 3.07 26.77 -9.62
N GLY A 461 1.86 26.66 -10.18
CA GLY A 461 0.63 26.21 -9.49
C GLY A 461 0.14 24.79 -9.81
N ASP A 462 0.71 24.13 -10.82
CA ASP A 462 0.36 22.76 -11.22
C ASP A 462 1.01 21.67 -10.34
N SER A 463 0.56 20.42 -10.49
CA SER A 463 1.01 19.29 -9.64
C SER A 463 2.28 18.58 -10.13
N SER A 464 2.96 19.09 -11.17
CA SER A 464 4.19 18.46 -11.64
C SER A 464 5.29 18.47 -10.58
N SER A 465 6.21 17.51 -10.66
CA SER A 465 7.36 17.41 -9.75
C SER A 465 8.19 18.71 -9.70
N PRO A 466 8.62 19.31 -10.82
CA PRO A 466 9.32 20.61 -10.80
C PRO A 466 8.53 21.72 -10.10
N SER A 467 7.22 21.80 -10.33
CA SER A 467 6.38 22.83 -9.74
C SER A 467 6.20 22.65 -8.23
N ARG A 468 5.98 21.41 -7.76
CA ARG A 468 5.92 21.08 -6.34
C ARG A 468 7.25 21.35 -5.63
N PHE A 469 8.38 21.02 -6.27
CA PHE A 469 9.71 21.30 -5.73
C PHE A 469 9.93 22.80 -5.48
N VAL A 470 9.70 23.62 -6.51
CA VAL A 470 9.85 25.09 -6.43
C VAL A 470 8.92 25.65 -5.36
N ARG A 471 7.66 25.21 -5.36
CA ARG A 471 6.66 25.71 -4.41
C ARG A 471 7.04 25.40 -2.97
N LEU A 472 7.42 24.15 -2.67
CA LEU A 472 7.86 23.76 -1.33
C LEU A 472 9.12 24.50 -0.90
N PHE A 473 10.11 24.66 -1.79
CA PHE A 473 11.35 25.38 -1.48
C PHE A 473 11.08 26.83 -1.06
N TYR A 474 10.35 27.59 -1.87
CA TYR A 474 10.09 29.00 -1.61
C TYR A 474 9.12 29.21 -0.44
N LEU A 475 8.02 28.46 -0.38
CA LEU A 475 7.06 28.62 0.72
C LEU A 475 7.65 28.21 2.06
N ARG A 476 8.48 27.15 2.11
CA ARG A 476 9.24 26.82 3.31
C ARG A 476 10.18 27.97 3.67
N GLY A 477 10.98 28.45 2.73
CA GLY A 477 11.92 29.54 2.98
C GLY A 477 11.25 30.80 3.52
N TYR A 478 10.10 31.18 2.98
CA TYR A 478 9.35 32.37 3.41
C TYR A 478 8.67 32.15 4.76
N GLY A 479 8.06 30.99 4.99
CA GLY A 479 7.51 30.62 6.29
C GLY A 479 8.57 30.65 7.38
N MET A 480 9.73 30.02 7.13
CA MET A 480 10.88 30.01 8.03
C MET A 480 11.44 31.41 8.31
N LYS A 481 11.46 32.30 7.31
CA LYS A 481 11.93 33.69 7.49
C LYS A 481 10.94 34.52 8.31
N ALA A 482 9.64 34.38 8.05
CA ALA A 482 8.61 35.20 8.67
C ALA A 482 8.30 34.74 10.10
N ASN A 483 8.22 33.43 10.33
CA ASN A 483 7.92 32.83 11.63
C ASN A 483 8.63 31.47 11.76
N PRO A 484 9.94 31.46 12.07
CA PRO A 484 10.67 30.22 12.25
C PRO A 484 10.06 29.40 13.41
N PRO A 485 9.84 28.09 13.24
CA PRO A 485 9.36 27.23 14.31
C PRO A 485 10.26 27.30 15.53
N LYS A 486 9.68 27.25 16.72
CA LYS A 486 10.41 27.23 18.01
C LYS A 486 10.20 25.93 18.78
N SER A 487 9.28 25.10 18.33
CA SER A 487 8.95 23.81 18.92
C SER A 487 8.56 22.79 17.84
N PHE A 488 8.41 21.54 18.28
CA PHE A 488 7.85 20.47 17.44
C PHE A 488 6.45 20.84 16.94
N GLU A 489 5.58 21.40 17.78
CA GLU A 489 4.23 21.80 17.40
C GLU A 489 4.22 22.90 16.34
N ASP A 490 5.07 23.92 16.46
CA ASP A 490 5.21 24.96 15.43
C ASP A 490 5.68 24.36 14.09
N ALA A 491 6.62 23.41 14.14
CA ALA A 491 7.12 22.73 12.96
C ALA A 491 6.02 21.88 12.31
N VAL A 492 5.17 21.22 13.11
CA VAL A 492 4.00 20.47 12.62
C VAL A 492 2.99 21.38 11.93
N VAL A 493 2.76 22.59 12.45
CA VAL A 493 1.89 23.59 11.82
C VAL A 493 2.43 23.99 10.43
N LEU A 494 3.70 24.38 10.35
CA LEU A 494 4.32 24.75 9.08
C LEU A 494 4.37 23.56 8.10
N GLY A 495 4.72 22.38 8.58
CA GLY A 495 4.78 21.16 7.75
C GLY A 495 3.43 20.77 7.19
N THR A 496 2.38 20.83 8.01
CA THR A 496 1.01 20.59 7.55
C THR A 496 0.61 21.60 6.47
N ALA A 497 0.91 22.89 6.66
CA ALA A 497 0.60 23.92 5.68
C ALA A 497 1.32 23.71 4.35
N LEU A 498 2.59 23.30 4.38
CA LEU A 498 3.37 22.97 3.19
C LEU A 498 2.83 21.73 2.47
N LEU A 499 2.48 20.66 3.19
CA LEU A 499 1.87 19.48 2.57
C LEU A 499 0.51 19.80 1.94
N ASN A 500 -0.31 20.62 2.59
CA ASN A 500 -1.60 21.05 2.02
C ASN A 500 -1.43 21.83 0.70
N ASN A 501 -0.27 22.44 0.48
CA ASN A 501 0.00 23.25 -0.70
C ASN A 501 0.45 22.43 -1.93
N VAL A 502 0.82 21.17 -1.71
CA VAL A 502 1.13 20.16 -2.73
C VAL A 502 0.19 18.96 -2.67
N PHE A 503 -0.87 19.04 -1.85
CA PHE A 503 -1.90 18.01 -1.78
C PHE A 503 -2.66 17.96 -3.11
N ILE A 504 -2.83 16.77 -3.66
CA ILE A 504 -3.50 16.52 -4.94
C ILE A 504 -4.92 16.04 -4.66
N PRO A 505 -5.95 16.87 -4.91
CA PRO A 505 -7.32 16.42 -4.87
C PRO A 505 -7.58 15.37 -5.96
N PHE A 506 -8.32 14.33 -5.61
CA PHE A 506 -8.71 13.29 -6.57
C PHE A 506 -9.40 13.90 -7.80
N GLY A 507 -8.94 13.52 -8.99
CA GLY A 507 -9.47 14.00 -10.27
C GLY A 507 -8.86 15.31 -10.79
N SER A 508 -8.00 15.99 -10.01
CA SER A 508 -7.30 17.20 -10.47
C SER A 508 -6.11 16.89 -11.41
N VAL A 509 -5.51 15.71 -11.26
CA VAL A 509 -4.49 15.16 -12.15
C VAL A 509 -5.12 13.99 -12.90
N ALA A 510 -5.18 14.11 -14.22
CA ALA A 510 -5.83 13.12 -15.08
C ALA A 510 -4.97 11.86 -15.26
N ALA A 511 -5.64 10.72 -15.46
CA ALA A 511 -4.99 9.50 -15.92
C ALA A 511 -4.26 9.71 -17.26
N ASP A 512 -3.10 9.08 -17.44
CA ASP A 512 -2.43 9.05 -18.74
C ASP A 512 -3.08 8.00 -19.65
N PRO A 513 -3.74 8.38 -20.76
CA PRO A 513 -4.36 7.41 -21.68
C PRO A 513 -3.36 6.49 -22.38
N ARG A 514 -2.05 6.79 -22.30
CA ARG A 514 -0.97 5.96 -22.83
C ARG A 514 -0.48 4.90 -21.85
N SER A 515 -0.95 4.95 -20.59
CA SER A 515 -0.61 4.04 -19.51
C SER A 515 -1.88 3.30 -19.05
N PRO A 516 -2.30 2.22 -19.75
CA PRO A 516 -3.53 1.51 -19.42
C PRO A 516 -3.45 0.92 -18.00
N GLY A 517 -4.22 1.46 -17.05
CA GLY A 517 -4.18 1.06 -15.64
C GLY A 517 -3.88 2.21 -14.68
N ASP A 518 -3.34 3.34 -15.16
CA ASP A 518 -3.25 4.56 -14.36
C ASP A 518 -4.64 5.18 -14.18
N GLY A 519 -5.04 5.34 -12.92
CA GLY A 519 -6.17 6.17 -12.54
C GLY A 519 -5.78 7.64 -12.41
N PRO A 520 -6.74 8.55 -12.14
CA PRO A 520 -6.42 9.89 -11.69
C PRO A 520 -5.55 9.85 -10.42
N GLU A 521 -4.51 10.67 -10.35
CA GLU A 521 -3.66 10.75 -9.16
C GLU A 521 -4.36 11.53 -8.02
N LEU A 522 -4.03 11.17 -6.79
CA LEU A 522 -4.44 11.83 -5.56
C LEU A 522 -3.34 11.71 -4.50
N THR A 523 -3.41 12.48 -3.42
CA THR A 523 -2.54 12.30 -2.25
C THR A 523 -3.09 11.29 -1.24
N ASP A 524 -2.76 10.01 -1.37
CA ASP A 524 -3.25 8.94 -0.50
C ASP A 524 -3.04 9.17 1.00
N TYR A 525 -1.86 9.64 1.41
CA TYR A 525 -1.56 9.92 2.81
C TYR A 525 -0.50 11.00 2.99
N GLY A 526 -0.40 11.52 4.21
CA GLY A 526 0.69 12.39 4.64
C GLY A 526 1.37 11.86 5.89
N VAL A 527 2.68 12.03 5.97
CA VAL A 527 3.52 11.65 7.11
C VAL A 527 4.37 12.84 7.54
N LEU A 528 4.46 13.04 8.86
CA LEU A 528 5.46 13.92 9.48
C LEU A 528 6.37 13.08 10.35
N LYS A 529 7.69 13.25 10.26
CA LYS A 529 8.68 12.50 11.05
C LYS A 529 9.61 13.48 11.75
N SER A 530 9.78 13.36 13.06
CA SER A 530 10.83 14.05 13.80
C SER A 530 11.86 13.04 14.32
N PRO A 531 13.03 12.98 13.68
CA PRO A 531 14.14 12.09 14.04
C PRO A 531 14.64 12.27 15.48
N GLN A 532 14.73 13.52 15.96
CA GLN A 532 15.18 13.81 17.33
C GLN A 532 14.14 13.34 18.35
N GLU A 533 12.88 13.68 18.11
CA GLU A 533 11.80 13.33 19.03
C GLU A 533 11.42 11.85 18.96
N ARG A 534 11.78 11.18 17.85
CA ARG A 534 11.34 9.83 17.48
C ARG A 534 9.81 9.74 17.48
N VAL A 535 9.18 10.74 16.87
CA VAL A 535 7.74 10.84 16.70
C VAL A 535 7.39 10.85 15.22
N MET A 536 6.43 9.99 14.85
CA MET A 536 5.81 9.98 13.52
C MET A 536 4.35 10.40 13.66
N LEU A 537 3.90 11.33 12.82
CA LEU A 537 2.50 11.68 12.63
C LEU A 537 2.04 11.21 11.25
N MET A 538 0.81 10.75 11.15
CA MET A 538 0.24 10.30 9.88
C MET A 538 -1.25 10.61 9.77
N ARG A 539 -1.68 10.89 8.54
CA ARG A 539 -3.09 11.10 8.18
C ARG A 539 -3.35 10.49 6.81
N GLY A 540 -4.56 10.02 6.59
CA GLY A 540 -5.01 9.55 5.28
C GLY A 540 -5.61 10.67 4.45
N TYR A 541 -6.01 10.35 3.22
CA TYR A 541 -6.79 11.22 2.37
C TYR A 541 -8.19 11.47 2.99
N ARG A 542 -8.87 10.41 3.43
CA ARG A 542 -10.22 10.50 4.01
C ARG A 542 -10.17 11.07 5.43
N ASN A 543 -9.34 10.47 6.29
CA ASN A 543 -9.12 10.97 7.64
C ASN A 543 -7.90 11.92 7.68
N SER A 544 -8.16 13.22 7.55
CA SER A 544 -7.13 14.25 7.59
C SER A 544 -6.61 14.57 9.01
N GLN A 545 -7.12 13.91 10.06
CA GLN A 545 -6.63 14.10 11.42
C GLN A 545 -5.27 13.43 11.62
N TRP A 546 -4.30 14.17 12.16
CA TRP A 546 -3.01 13.60 12.51
C TRP A 546 -3.13 12.57 13.65
N ARG A 547 -2.66 11.36 13.39
CA ARG A 547 -2.46 10.31 14.40
C ARG A 547 -0.98 10.22 14.73
N LYS A 548 -0.67 10.15 16.03
CA LYS A 548 0.69 10.21 16.56
C LYS A 548 1.18 8.83 16.99
N ILE A 549 2.41 8.50 16.59
CA ILE A 549 3.17 7.35 17.06
C ILE A 549 4.46 7.88 17.69
N ASP A 550 4.64 7.59 18.97
CA ASP A 550 5.87 7.88 19.71
C ASP A 550 6.69 6.60 19.77
N LEU A 551 7.76 6.52 18.97
CA LEU A 551 8.57 5.31 18.82
C LEU A 551 9.29 4.95 20.12
N LYS A 552 9.50 5.90 21.04
CA LYS A 552 10.07 5.63 22.36
C LYS A 552 9.15 4.77 23.23
N ARG A 553 7.87 4.67 22.87
CA ARG A 553 6.81 3.94 23.59
C ARG A 553 6.34 2.69 22.85
N VAL A 554 6.89 2.42 21.67
CA VAL A 554 6.57 1.21 20.89
C VAL A 554 7.41 0.06 21.40
N ASP A 555 6.77 -1.10 21.60
CA ASP A 555 7.45 -2.35 21.91
C ASP A 555 7.85 -3.04 20.60
N PHE A 556 9.13 -2.92 20.22
CA PHE A 556 9.70 -3.55 19.03
C PHE A 556 10.12 -5.01 19.23
N SER A 557 9.68 -5.67 20.31
CA SER A 557 9.78 -7.13 20.44
C SER A 557 8.65 -7.88 19.72
N GLN A 558 7.58 -7.16 19.34
CA GLN A 558 6.40 -7.73 18.70
C GLN A 558 6.03 -6.92 17.48
N ALA A 559 5.66 -7.62 16.41
CA ALA A 559 5.11 -6.97 15.24
C ALA A 559 3.68 -6.49 15.51
N LYS A 560 3.34 -5.30 15.00
CA LYS A 560 1.97 -4.74 15.04
C LYS A 560 1.64 -4.13 13.70
N SER A 561 0.38 -4.23 13.29
CA SER A 561 -0.12 -3.65 12.04
C SER A 561 -1.51 -3.07 12.28
N TRP A 562 -1.80 -1.91 11.69
CA TRP A 562 -3.14 -1.32 11.72
C TRP A 562 -3.39 -0.55 10.42
N LEU A 563 -4.66 -0.28 10.12
CA LEU A 563 -5.02 0.43 8.89
C LEU A 563 -4.59 1.90 8.95
N LEU A 564 -4.03 2.39 7.85
CA LEU A 564 -3.84 3.83 7.68
C LEU A 564 -5.20 4.49 7.47
N GLU A 565 -6.09 3.95 6.68
CA GLU A 565 -7.47 4.46 6.59
C GLU A 565 -8.38 3.66 7.52
N ASP A 566 -8.81 4.26 8.63
CA ASP A 566 -9.70 3.63 9.62
C ASP A 566 -11.19 3.75 9.28
N GLY A 567 -11.51 4.28 8.10
CA GLY A 567 -12.87 4.48 7.61
C GLY A 567 -13.58 5.70 8.22
N THR A 568 -12.93 6.46 9.11
CA THR A 568 -13.51 7.66 9.71
C THR A 568 -13.11 8.94 8.96
N LEU A 569 -13.80 10.06 9.23
CA LEU A 569 -13.43 11.38 8.70
C LEU A 569 -12.53 12.17 9.66
N GLY A 570 -12.25 11.66 10.86
CA GLY A 570 -11.50 12.40 11.89
C GLY A 570 -12.18 13.66 12.42
N ILE A 571 -13.51 13.78 12.27
CA ILE A 571 -14.27 14.94 12.74
C ILE A 571 -14.50 14.81 14.25
N LYS A 572 -13.97 15.76 15.02
CA LYS A 572 -14.24 15.88 16.45
C LYS A 572 -15.47 16.76 16.66
N ASP A 573 -16.60 16.17 17.06
CA ASP A 573 -17.77 16.93 17.51
C ASP A 573 -17.46 17.63 18.85
N VAL A 574 -17.50 18.97 18.84
CA VAL A 574 -17.23 19.81 20.01
C VAL A 574 -18.49 20.48 20.55
N THR A 575 -19.68 20.11 20.07
CA THR A 575 -20.96 20.71 20.45
C THR A 575 -21.14 20.71 21.98
N CYS A 576 -20.81 19.61 22.64
CA CYS A 576 -20.95 19.49 24.10
C CYS A 576 -19.84 20.20 24.88
N SER A 577 -18.77 20.64 24.22
CA SER A 577 -17.79 21.55 24.83
C SER A 577 -18.27 23.00 24.85
N ALA A 578 -19.34 23.34 24.12
CA ALA A 578 -19.91 24.69 24.02
C ALA A 578 -21.10 24.94 24.97
N GLY A 579 -21.56 23.94 25.75
CA GLY A 579 -22.66 24.10 26.71
C GLY A 579 -23.36 22.78 27.06
N THR A 580 -24.57 22.88 27.64
CA THR A 580 -25.39 21.69 27.97
C THR A 580 -25.96 21.06 26.70
N CYS A 581 -25.33 19.98 26.24
CA CYS A 581 -25.97 19.02 25.33
C CYS A 581 -27.10 18.30 26.06
N LYS A 582 -28.30 18.27 25.47
CA LYS A 582 -29.23 17.19 25.79
C LYS A 582 -28.60 15.87 25.29
N PRO A 583 -28.79 14.73 25.98
CA PRO A 583 -28.37 13.44 25.45
C PRO A 583 -28.97 13.29 24.05
N SER A 584 -28.14 12.97 23.06
CA SER A 584 -28.62 12.64 21.72
C SER A 584 -29.59 11.46 21.83
N GLU A 585 -30.79 11.58 21.24
CA GLU A 585 -31.64 10.41 21.01
C GLU A 585 -30.83 9.34 20.25
N PRO A 586 -30.97 8.05 20.60
CA PRO A 586 -30.26 6.98 19.91
C PRO A 586 -30.81 6.86 18.48
N GLY A 587 -30.22 7.60 17.54
CA GLY A 587 -30.79 7.66 16.18
C GLY A 587 -30.04 8.50 15.14
N HIS A 588 -28.82 8.98 15.39
CA HIS A 588 -27.98 9.46 14.30
C HIS A 588 -26.91 8.42 13.98
N VAL A 589 -27.31 7.57 13.03
CA VAL A 589 -26.44 6.69 12.25
C VAL A 589 -25.26 7.52 11.73
N PRO A 590 -24.00 7.05 11.86
CA PRO A 590 -22.89 7.69 11.19
C PRO A 590 -23.24 7.74 9.70
N ILE A 591 -23.02 8.89 9.04
CA ILE A 591 -23.16 8.95 7.59
C ILE A 591 -22.13 7.98 7.01
N GLN A 592 -22.56 6.77 6.67
CA GLN A 592 -21.82 5.91 5.76
C GLN A 592 -21.90 6.60 4.38
N VAL A 593 -20.77 7.18 3.95
CA VAL A 593 -20.54 7.63 2.57
C VAL A 593 -19.41 6.82 1.97
#